data_AF-T0Z7Z5-F1
#
_entry.id   AF-T0Z7Z5-F1
#
_cell.length_a   1.000
_cell.length_b   1.000
_cell.length_c   1.000
_cell.angle_alpha   90.00
_cell.angle_beta   90.00
_cell.angle_gamma   90.00
#
_symmetry.space_group_name_H-M   'P 1'
#
loop_
_entity.id
_entity.type
_entity.pdbx_description
1 polymer ?
#
loop_
_entity_poly.entity_id
_entity_poly.type
_entity_poly.pdbx_seq_one_letter_code
_entity_poly.pdbx_strand_id
1 'polypeptide(L)'
;MNKAPSPNALARAVHSFFEDYIPTLRGLSRHTLLSYRDTLMLLLRFLATSRKVDPVDLDLETITPETVLEFLNHLEHERHNKVSSRNVRLAAIH
;
A
#
# COMPACT_ATOMS: atom_id res chain seq x y z
N MET A 1 -25.95 -1.08 17.32
CA MET A 1 -24.48 -1.10 17.23
C MET A 1 -24.11 -1.66 15.87
N ASN A 2 -23.66 -0.84 14.92
CA ASN A 2 -23.17 -1.33 13.64
C ASN A 2 -21.87 -2.11 13.91
N LYS A 3 -21.92 -3.42 13.69
CA LYS A 3 -20.74 -4.28 13.73
C LYS A 3 -19.80 -3.78 12.64
N ALA A 4 -18.55 -3.43 13.01
CA ALA A 4 -17.53 -3.15 12.01
C ALA A 4 -17.48 -4.35 11.04
N PRO A 5 -17.44 -4.13 9.71
CA PRO A 5 -17.38 -5.22 8.76
C PRO A 5 -16.18 -6.11 9.10
N SER A 6 -16.35 -7.43 8.97
CA SER A 6 -15.24 -8.36 9.13
C SER A 6 -14.12 -7.97 8.16
N PRO A 7 -12.84 -7.99 8.58
CA PRO A 7 -11.72 -7.61 7.70
C PRO A 7 -11.79 -8.40 6.40
N ASN A 8 -11.71 -7.73 5.24
CA ASN A 8 -11.67 -8.37 3.93
C ASN A 8 -10.28 -9.00 3.66
N ALA A 9 -10.06 -9.53 2.45
CA ALA A 9 -8.81 -10.22 2.15
C ALA A 9 -7.61 -9.26 2.17
N LEU A 10 -7.76 -8.06 1.61
CA LEU A 10 -6.74 -7.02 1.65
C LEU A 10 -6.36 -6.61 3.08
N ALA A 11 -7.34 -6.35 3.95
CA ALA A 11 -7.08 -5.95 5.33
C ALA A 11 -6.30 -7.05 6.10
N ARG A 12 -6.65 -8.32 5.89
CA ARG A 12 -5.91 -9.45 6.47
C ARG A 12 -4.49 -9.57 5.92
N ALA A 13 -4.31 -9.37 4.61
CA ALA A 13 -2.99 -9.44 3.98
C ALA A 13 -2.07 -8.32 4.48
N VAL A 14 -2.56 -7.07 4.57
CA VAL A 14 -1.79 -5.94 5.12
C VAL A 14 -1.40 -6.20 6.57
N HIS A 15 -2.32 -6.72 7.39
CA HIS A 15 -2.02 -7.06 8.78
C HIS A 15 -0.93 -8.14 8.87
N SER A 16 -1.10 -9.27 8.18
CA SER A 16 -0.15 -10.38 8.19
C SER A 16 1.22 -9.98 7.62
N PHE A 17 1.25 -9.09 6.63
CA PHE A 17 2.50 -8.55 6.11
C PHE A 17 3.33 -7.84 7.19
N PHE A 18 2.72 -6.99 8.01
CA PHE A 18 3.44 -6.27 9.06
C PHE A 18 3.68 -7.09 10.33
N GLU A 19 2.75 -7.96 10.70
CA GLU A 19 2.82 -8.74 11.93
C GLU A 19 3.66 -10.01 11.76
N ASP A 20 3.49 -10.72 10.65
CA ASP A 20 4.07 -12.04 10.45
C ASP A 20 5.28 -11.99 9.50
N TYR A 21 5.17 -11.28 8.38
CA TYR A 21 6.22 -11.33 7.34
C TYR A 21 7.40 -10.41 7.64
N ILE A 22 7.16 -9.11 7.82
CA ILE A 22 8.24 -8.13 8.00
C ILE A 22 9.19 -8.45 9.17
N PRO A 23 8.71 -8.91 10.35
CA PRO A 23 9.61 -9.27 11.45
C PRO A 23 10.56 -10.43 11.13
N THR A 24 10.23 -11.28 10.16
CA THR A 24 11.09 -12.41 9.74
C THR A 24 12.23 -11.98 8.81
N LEU A 25 12.13 -10.79 8.21
CA LEU A 25 13.14 -10.28 7.27
C LEU A 25 14.32 -9.67 8.03
N ARG A 26 15.42 -10.42 8.08
CA ARG A 26 16.68 -9.96 8.68
C ARG A 26 17.25 -8.77 7.89
N GLY A 27 17.75 -7.76 8.61
CA GLY A 27 18.43 -6.61 8.02
C GLY A 27 17.51 -5.49 7.52
N LEU A 28 16.20 -5.57 7.73
CA LEU A 28 15.31 -4.43 7.50
C LEU A 28 15.55 -3.34 8.55
N SER A 29 15.86 -2.14 8.08
CA SER A 29 15.95 -0.98 8.95
C SER A 29 14.56 -0.51 9.38
N ARG A 30 14.47 0.15 10.54
CA ARG A 30 13.24 0.85 10.97
C ARG A 30 12.74 1.85 9.92
N HIS A 31 13.65 2.51 9.21
CA HIS A 31 13.30 3.43 8.13
C HIS A 31 12.61 2.71 6.96
N THR A 32 13.08 1.50 6.62
CA THR A 32 12.47 0.68 5.56
C THR A 32 11.06 0.22 5.96
N LEU A 33 10.88 -0.24 7.20
CA LEU A 33 9.56 -0.59 7.74
C LEU A 33 8.57 0.60 7.65
N LEU A 34 9.00 1.78 8.11
CA LEU A 34 8.17 2.99 8.03
C LEU A 34 7.86 3.38 6.58
N SER A 35 8.86 3.27 5.68
CA SER A 35 8.67 3.51 4.26
C SER A 35 7.64 2.56 3.64
N TYR A 36 7.63 1.29 4.03
CA TYR A 36 6.66 0.30 3.52
C TYR A 36 5.24 0.61 4.01
N ARG A 37 5.09 0.89 5.30
CA ARG A 37 3.82 1.34 5.89
C ARG A 37 3.27 2.58 5.19
N ASP A 38 4.11 3.58 5.01
CA ASP A 38 3.72 4.84 4.39
C ASP A 38 3.41 4.64 2.90
N THR A 39 4.06 3.69 2.24
CA THR A 39 3.74 3.31 0.84
C THR A 39 2.36 2.70 0.73
N LEU A 40 2.03 1.70 1.55
CA LEU A 40 0.71 1.06 1.52
C LEU A 40 -0.40 2.06 1.89
N MET A 41 -0.16 2.94 2.86
CA MET A 41 -1.11 4.02 3.18
C MET A 41 -1.36 4.95 1.99
N LEU A 42 -0.31 5.32 1.25
CA LEU A 42 -0.45 6.19 0.08
C LEU A 42 -1.14 5.47 -1.09
N LEU A 43 -0.85 4.19 -1.30
CA LEU A 43 -1.51 3.37 -2.30
C LEU A 43 -3.02 3.27 -2.02
N LEU A 44 -3.40 2.89 -0.80
CA LEU A 44 -4.82 2.74 -0.44
C LEU A 44 -5.59 4.06 -0.57
N ARG A 45 -5.00 5.18 -0.17
CA ARG A 45 -5.62 6.51 -0.36
C ARG A 45 -5.76 6.87 -1.84
N PHE A 46 -4.73 6.57 -2.64
CA PHE A 46 -4.76 6.81 -4.07
C PHE A 46 -5.89 6.00 -4.74
N LEU A 47 -5.99 4.70 -4.45
CA LEU A 47 -7.00 3.81 -5.02
C LEU A 47 -8.43 4.20 -4.60
N ALA A 48 -8.64 4.52 -3.31
CA ALA A 48 -9.92 5.01 -2.81
C ALA A 48 -10.35 6.29 -3.53
N THR A 49 -9.41 7.22 -3.71
CA THR A 49 -9.66 8.51 -4.38
C THR A 49 -9.94 8.31 -5.88
N SER A 50 -9.15 7.50 -6.59
CA SER A 50 -9.31 7.29 -8.03
C SER A 50 -10.61 6.56 -8.36
N ARG A 51 -11.07 5.65 -7.48
CA ARG A 51 -12.32 4.90 -7.64
C ARG A 51 -13.54 5.53 -6.97
N LYS A 52 -13.35 6.60 -6.19
CA LYS A 52 -14.41 7.29 -5.43
C LYS A 52 -15.16 6.35 -4.47
N VAL A 53 -14.41 5.52 -3.74
CA VAL A 53 -14.92 4.58 -2.72
C VAL A 53 -14.24 4.84 -1.37
N ASP A 54 -14.79 4.29 -0.28
CA ASP A 54 -14.11 4.34 1.02
C ASP A 54 -12.90 3.37 1.00
N PRO A 55 -11.75 3.73 1.62
CA PRO A 55 -10.66 2.78 1.82
C PRO A 55 -11.06 1.42 2.40
N VAL A 56 -12.12 1.33 3.21
CA VAL A 56 -12.60 0.05 3.77
C VAL A 56 -13.28 -0.85 2.74
N ASP A 57 -13.70 -0.29 1.60
CA ASP A 57 -14.32 -1.02 0.50
C ASP A 57 -13.29 -1.56 -0.51
N LEU A 58 -12.02 -1.19 -0.37
CA LEU A 58 -10.94 -1.71 -1.22
C LEU A 58 -10.62 -3.16 -0.86
N ASP A 59 -10.49 -4.02 -1.88
CA ASP A 59 -10.01 -5.39 -1.72
C ASP A 59 -8.91 -5.71 -2.76
N LEU A 60 -8.32 -6.91 -2.69
CA LEU A 60 -7.16 -7.33 -3.49
C LEU A 60 -7.35 -7.13 -5.00
N GLU A 61 -8.58 -7.30 -5.51
CA GLU A 61 -8.93 -7.09 -6.93
C GLU A 61 -8.70 -5.64 -7.41
N THR A 62 -8.60 -4.70 -6.48
CA THR A 62 -8.33 -3.29 -6.77
C THR A 62 -6.83 -3.04 -7.01
N ILE A 63 -5.96 -3.96 -6.58
CA ILE A 63 -4.52 -3.87 -6.75
C ILE A 63 -4.13 -4.72 -7.96
N THR A 64 -4.13 -4.08 -9.14
CA THR A 64 -3.69 -4.67 -10.40
C THR A 64 -2.39 -4.00 -10.88
N PRO A 65 -1.61 -4.62 -11.79
CA PRO A 65 -0.43 -3.99 -12.38
C PRO A 65 -0.71 -2.59 -12.94
N GLU A 66 -1.86 -2.39 -13.58
CA GLU A 66 -2.27 -1.11 -14.15
C GLU A 66 -2.45 -0.05 -13.07
N THR A 67 -3.20 -0.37 -12.00
CA THR A 67 -3.42 0.56 -10.89
C THR A 67 -2.13 0.89 -10.12
N VAL A 68 -1.19 -0.06 -10.05
CA VAL A 68 0.14 0.17 -9.47
C VAL A 68 0.95 1.11 -10.36
N LEU A 69 0.92 0.94 -11.69
CA LEU A 69 1.57 1.87 -12.62
C LEU A 69 0.98 3.29 -12.53
N GLU A 70 -0.35 3.42 -12.47
CA GLU A 70 -1.02 4.69 -12.25
C GLU A 70 -0.60 5.35 -10.94
N PHE A 71 -0.51 4.58 -9.85
CA PHE A 71 -0.02 5.06 -8.57
C PHE A 71 1.43 5.56 -8.66
N LEU A 72 2.32 4.81 -9.31
CA LEU A 72 3.71 5.21 -9.48
C LEU A 72 3.85 6.49 -10.32
N ASN A 73 3.04 6.63 -11.37
CA ASN A 73 2.97 7.85 -12.17
C ASN A 73 2.47 9.03 -11.33
N HIS A 74 1.44 8.85 -10.51
CA HIS A 74 0.95 9.86 -9.58
C HIS A 74 2.05 10.31 -8.59
N LEU A 75 2.81 9.38 -8.04
CA LEU A 75 3.91 9.71 -7.13
C LEU A 75 5.01 10.55 -7.79
N GLU A 76 5.31 10.28 -9.07
CA GLU A 76 6.33 11.00 -9.83
C GLU A 76 5.86 12.42 -10.20
N HIS A 77 4.62 12.55 -10.69
CA HIS A 77 4.12 13.82 -11.23
C HIS A 77 3.52 14.74 -10.17
N GLU A 78 2.68 14.21 -9.28
CA GLU A 78 1.94 15.02 -8.30
C GLU A 78 2.69 15.19 -6.98
N ARG A 79 3.55 14.23 -6.64
CA ARG A 79 4.36 14.27 -5.41
C ARG A 79 5.84 14.52 -5.66
N HIS A 80 6.25 14.68 -6.92
CA HIS A 80 7.63 14.97 -7.33
C HIS A 80 8.66 13.99 -6.75
N ASN A 81 8.26 12.74 -6.54
CA ASN A 81 9.18 11.71 -6.05
C ASN A 81 10.21 11.40 -7.14
N LYS A 82 11.49 11.39 -6.77
CA LYS A 82 12.57 10.91 -7.63
C LYS A 82 12.41 9.40 -7.90
N VAL A 83 13.00 8.94 -9.00
CA VAL A 83 13.02 7.52 -9.43
C VAL A 83 13.47 6.58 -8.30
N SER A 84 14.47 6.97 -7.50
CA SER A 84 14.92 6.17 -6.36
C SER A 84 13.83 5.94 -5.31
N SER A 85 13.11 7.01 -4.93
CA SER A 85 11.97 6.93 -4.01
C SER A 85 10.81 6.15 -4.60
N ARG A 86 10.57 6.27 -5.91
CA ARG A 86 9.56 5.49 -6.64
C ARG A 86 9.89 3.99 -6.61
N ASN A 87 11.15 3.61 -6.82
CA ASN A 87 11.57 2.21 -6.81
C ASN A 87 11.46 1.56 -5.43
N VAL A 88 11.82 2.29 -4.36
CA VAL A 88 11.61 1.80 -2.98
C VAL A 88 10.13 1.55 -2.70
N ARG A 89 9.24 2.39 -3.23
CA ARG A 89 7.79 2.23 -3.09
C ARG A 89 7.26 1.05 -3.91
N LEU A 90 7.75 0.86 -5.13
CA LEU A 90 7.42 -0.33 -5.92
C LEU A 90 7.86 -1.62 -5.20
N ALA A 91 9.05 -1.63 -4.60
CA ALA A 91 9.54 -2.77 -3.84
C ALA A 91 8.71 -3.11 -2.59
N ALA A 92 7.93 -2.16 -2.07
CA ALA A 92 6.99 -2.42 -0.98
C ALA A 92 5.67 -3.06 -1.43
N ILE A 93 5.40 -3.08 -2.75
CA ILE A 93 4.18 -3.62 -3.37
C ILE A 93 4.44 -4.98 -4.02
N HIS A 94 5.66 -5.21 -4.51
CA HIS A 94 6.11 -6.47 -5.11
C HIS A 94 6.31 -7.59 -4.10
#